data_AF-A0A1B9B5U0-F1
#
_entry.id   AF-A0A1B9B5U0-F1
#
_cell.length_a   1.000
_cell.length_b   1.000
_cell.length_c   1.000
_cell.angle_alpha   90.00
_cell.angle_beta   90.00
_cell.angle_gamma   90.00
#
_symmetry.space_group_name_H-M   'P 1'
#
loop_
_entity.id
_entity.type
_entity.pdbx_description
1 polymer ?
#
loop_
_entity_poly.entity_id
_entity_poly.type
_entity_poly.pdbx_seq_one_letter_code
_entity_poly.pdbx_strand_id
1 'polypeptide(L)'
;MLVIILVCTAIIAVCLYLIIWPFFTVKHAAAAAGSDSLDIESVYEAVNELEMDALMNKISDEDFNGLKDSYYRIAAEVIEKKTKADQDILAALEEIRSAKKQAEQ
;
A
#
# COMPACT_ATOMS: atom_id res chain seq x y z
N MET A 1 32.88 -6.01 -41.35
CA MET A 1 33.00 -4.95 -40.32
C MET A 1 31.69 -4.22 -40.07
N LEU A 2 31.07 -3.57 -41.07
CA LEU A 2 29.81 -2.82 -40.86
C LEU A 2 28.65 -3.68 -40.32
N VAL A 3 28.50 -4.91 -40.81
CA VAL A 3 27.45 -5.84 -40.34
C VAL A 3 27.63 -6.20 -38.87
N ILE A 4 28.87 -6.43 -38.42
CA ILE A 4 29.17 -6.77 -37.02
C ILE A 4 28.86 -5.57 -36.13
N ILE A 5 29.23 -4.36 -36.55
CA ILE A 5 28.92 -3.12 -35.83
C ILE A 5 27.40 -2.95 -35.69
N LEU A 6 26.65 -3.17 -36.76
CA LEU A 6 25.18 -3.04 -36.77
C LEU A 6 24.52 -4.03 -35.80
N VAL A 7 24.96 -5.30 -35.82
CA VAL A 7 24.47 -6.33 -34.90
C VAL A 7 24.80 -5.98 -33.45
N CYS A 8 26.02 -5.57 -33.14
CA CYS A 8 26.40 -5.15 -31.78
C CYS A 8 25.56 -3.96 -31.30
N THR A 9 25.34 -2.95 -32.15
CA THR A 9 24.50 -1.80 -31.80
C THR A 9 23.04 -2.17 -31.56
N ALA A 10 22.49 -3.11 -32.34
CA ALA A 10 21.12 -3.60 -32.16
C ALA A 10 20.96 -4.34 -30.83
N ILE A 11 21.93 -5.19 -30.46
CA ILE A 11 21.92 -5.91 -29.19
C ILE A 11 21.96 -4.92 -28.01
N ILE A 12 22.86 -3.93 -28.06
CA ILE A 12 22.96 -2.90 -27.02
C ILE A 12 21.65 -2.11 -26.90
N ALA A 13 21.03 -1.73 -28.02
CA ALA A 13 19.75 -1.03 -28.02
C ALA A 13 18.63 -1.86 -27.37
N VAL A 14 18.57 -3.16 -27.65
CA VAL A 14 17.59 -4.08 -27.02
C VAL A 14 17.85 -4.21 -25.52
N CYS A 15 19.11 -4.36 -25.10
CA CYS A 15 19.46 -4.43 -23.68
C CYS A 15 19.07 -3.15 -22.93
N LEU A 16 19.37 -1.98 -23.49
CA LEU A 16 18.99 -0.69 -22.90
C LEU A 16 17.47 -0.53 -22.86
N TYR A 17 16.77 -0.96 -23.91
CA TYR A 17 15.32 -0.93 -23.96
C TYR A 17 14.69 -1.78 -22.84
N LEU A 18 15.18 -2.98 -22.58
CA LEU A 18 14.68 -3.83 -21.49
C LEU A 18 14.94 -3.25 -20.10
N ILE A 19 16.05 -2.53 -19.92
CA ILE A 19 16.37 -1.85 -18.65
C ILE A 19 15.50 -0.61 -18.45
N ILE A 20 15.26 0.16 -19.51
CA ILE A 20 14.52 1.44 -19.45
C ILE A 20 13.01 1.20 -19.41
N TRP A 21 12.50 0.16 -20.07
CA TRP A 21 11.07 -0.20 -20.11
C TRP A 21 10.41 -0.15 -18.72
N PRO A 22 10.88 -0.89 -17.68
CA PRO A 22 10.20 -0.92 -16.38
C PRO A 22 10.07 0.47 -15.76
N PHE A 23 11.04 1.37 -15.95
CA PHE A 23 10.98 2.73 -15.40
C PHE A 23 9.87 3.59 -15.99
N PHE A 24 9.47 3.36 -17.25
CA PHE A 24 8.37 4.08 -17.89
C PHE A 24 7.01 3.40 -17.70
N THR A 25 6.97 2.07 -17.53
CA THR A 25 5.73 1.32 -17.29
C THR A 25 5.25 1.37 -15.84
N VAL A 26 6.13 1.65 -14.86
CA VAL A 26 5.76 1.77 -13.44
C VAL A 26 4.76 2.92 -13.18
N LYS A 27 4.63 3.91 -14.07
CA LYS A 27 3.59 4.95 -13.96
C LYS A 27 2.15 4.42 -14.07
N HIS A 28 1.95 3.21 -14.60
CA HIS A 28 0.63 2.56 -14.65
C HIS A 28 0.52 1.30 -13.77
N ALA A 29 1.64 0.75 -13.29
CA ALA A 29 1.63 -0.40 -12.37
C ALA A 29 1.39 -0.01 -10.90
N ALA A 30 1.63 1.25 -10.52
CA ALA A 30 1.28 1.74 -9.18
C ALA A 30 -0.24 1.79 -8.90
N ALA A 31 -1.08 1.67 -9.93
CA ALA A 31 -2.53 1.55 -9.80
C ALA A 31 -3.01 0.09 -9.70
N ALA A 32 -2.13 -0.89 -9.91
CA ALA A 32 -2.44 -2.33 -9.91
C ALA A 32 -1.69 -3.12 -8.83
N ALA A 33 -0.83 -2.47 -8.03
CA ALA A 33 -0.56 -2.95 -6.69
C ALA A 33 -1.86 -2.75 -5.92
N GLY A 34 -2.54 -3.86 -5.63
CA GLY A 34 -3.88 -3.88 -5.08
C GLY A 34 -4.03 -2.84 -3.97
N SER A 35 -5.19 -2.19 -3.97
CA SER A 35 -5.75 -1.61 -2.77
C SER A 35 -6.06 -2.73 -1.76
N ASP A 36 -5.08 -3.55 -1.40
CA ASP A 36 -5.06 -4.15 -0.09
C ASP A 36 -4.92 -2.95 0.84
N SER A 37 -6.08 -2.40 1.19
CA SER A 37 -6.22 -1.49 2.30
C SER A 37 -5.47 -2.14 3.44
N LEU A 38 -4.35 -1.54 3.85
CA LEU A 38 -3.55 -1.98 4.99
C LEU A 38 -4.51 -2.31 6.11
N ASP A 39 -4.72 -3.60 6.35
CA ASP A 39 -5.65 -4.05 7.36
C ASP A 39 -4.91 -4.07 8.70
N ILE A 40 -5.66 -3.84 9.77
CA ILE A 40 -5.09 -3.75 11.11
C ILE A 40 -4.38 -5.06 11.49
N GLU A 41 -4.89 -6.21 11.02
CA GLU A 41 -4.24 -7.51 11.16
C GLU A 41 -2.82 -7.51 10.59
N SER A 42 -2.64 -7.01 9.36
CA SER A 42 -1.34 -6.94 8.69
C SER A 42 -0.33 -6.06 9.41
N VAL A 43 -0.81 -5.01 10.09
CA VAL A 43 0.05 -4.16 10.93
C VAL A 43 0.54 -4.90 12.16
N TYR A 44 -0.33 -5.68 12.80
CA TYR A 44 0.06 -6.49 13.97
C TYR A 44 1.02 -7.62 13.60
N GLU A 45 0.81 -8.30 12.46
CA GLU A 45 1.75 -9.31 11.97
C GLU A 45 3.14 -8.71 11.70
N ALA A 46 3.20 -7.55 11.04
CA ALA A 46 4.45 -6.87 10.76
C ALA A 46 5.19 -6.45 12.05
N VAL A 47 4.47 -5.94 13.05
CA VAL A 47 5.07 -5.58 14.35
C VAL A 47 5.59 -6.82 15.09
N ASN A 48 4.88 -7.95 15.01
CA ASN A 48 5.32 -9.20 15.63
C ASN A 48 6.60 -9.75 14.98
N GLU A 49 6.72 -9.67 13.65
CA GLU A 49 7.96 -10.04 12.96
C GLU A 49 9.13 -9.13 13.36
N LEU A 50 8.88 -7.82 13.46
CA LEU A 50 9.86 -6.84 13.94
C LEU A 50 10.34 -7.13 15.37
N GLU A 51 9.43 -7.55 16.25
CA GLU A 51 9.78 -7.91 17.63
C GLU A 51 10.67 -9.16 17.66
N MET A 52 10.36 -10.15 16.83
CA MET A 52 11.22 -11.34 16.67
C MET A 52 12.61 -10.96 16.14
N ASP A 53 12.69 -10.03 15.19
CA ASP A 53 13.98 -9.58 14.64
C ASP A 53 14.82 -8.79 15.66
N ALA A 54 14.18 -7.98 16.50
CA ALA A 54 14.85 -7.30 17.61
C ALA A 54 15.38 -8.30 18.65
N LEU A 55 14.53 -9.27 19.06
CA LEU A 55 14.92 -10.35 19.98
C LEU A 55 16.09 -11.18 19.45
N MET A 56 16.17 -11.36 18.14
CA MET A 56 17.24 -12.07 17.46
C MET A 56 18.46 -11.19 17.17
N ASN A 57 18.50 -9.95 17.66
CA ASN A 57 19.56 -8.96 17.42
C ASN A 57 19.84 -8.71 15.92
N LYS A 58 18.82 -8.85 15.05
CA LYS A 58 18.95 -8.50 13.63
C LYS A 58 18.82 -6.99 13.40
N ILE A 59 18.14 -6.30 14.33
CA ILE A 59 17.95 -4.86 14.36
C ILE A 59 18.24 -4.33 15.78
N SER A 60 18.51 -3.03 15.90
CA SER A 60 18.69 -2.40 17.21
C SER A 60 17.35 -2.15 17.90
N ASP A 61 17.34 -2.08 19.23
CA ASP A 61 16.14 -1.73 20.01
C ASP A 61 15.62 -0.31 19.66
N GLU A 62 16.53 0.59 19.29
CA GLU A 62 16.18 1.97 18.90
C GLU A 62 15.44 1.97 17.55
N ASP A 63 15.96 1.24 16.56
CA ASP A 63 15.31 1.07 15.26
C ASP A 63 13.96 0.34 15.40
N PHE A 64 13.90 -0.70 16.23
CA PHE A 64 12.67 -1.42 16.52
C PHE A 64 11.59 -0.49 17.09
N ASN A 65 11.92 0.31 18.09
CA ASN A 65 10.96 1.24 18.70
C ASN A 65 10.50 2.30 17.71
N GLY A 66 11.40 2.85 16.87
CA GLY A 66 11.03 3.81 15.84
C GLY A 66 10.10 3.22 14.77
N LEU A 67 10.36 1.99 14.33
CA LEU A 67 9.48 1.29 13.38
C LEU A 67 8.13 0.96 14.01
N LYS A 68 8.12 0.38 15.22
CA LYS A 68 6.89 0.02 15.95
C LYS A 68 5.95 1.22 16.09
N ASP A 69 6.46 2.38 16.48
CA ASP A 69 5.65 3.60 16.61
C ASP A 69 5.09 4.06 15.26
N SER A 70 5.86 3.92 14.19
CA SER A 70 5.41 4.25 12.83
C SER A 70 4.27 3.33 12.37
N TYR A 71 4.37 2.02 12.63
CA TYR A 71 3.31 1.05 12.34
C TYR A 71 2.04 1.31 13.15
N TYR A 72 2.15 1.61 14.44
CA TYR A 72 0.97 1.94 15.25
C TYR A 72 0.30 3.25 14.83
N ARG A 73 1.04 4.24 14.33
CA ARG A 73 0.44 5.43 13.74
C ARG A 73 -0.39 5.08 12.49
N ILE A 74 0.10 4.18 11.65
CA ILE A 74 -0.63 3.69 10.49
C ILE A 74 -1.91 2.96 10.94
N ALA A 75 -1.83 2.08 11.94
CA ALA A 75 -3.02 1.42 12.49
C ALA A 75 -4.06 2.42 13.02
N ALA A 76 -3.63 3.46 13.74
CA ALA A 76 -4.53 4.49 14.25
C ALA A 76 -5.28 5.23 13.12
N GLU A 77 -4.57 5.58 12.04
CA GLU A 77 -5.16 6.22 10.87
C GLU A 77 -6.18 5.31 10.16
N VAL A 78 -5.87 4.01 10.04
CA VAL A 78 -6.80 3.02 9.47
C VAL A 78 -8.07 2.89 10.31
N ILE A 79 -7.94 2.85 11.64
CA ILE A 79 -9.08 2.78 12.57
C ILE A 79 -9.94 4.04 12.47
N GLU A 80 -9.32 5.22 12.46
CA GLU A 80 -10.05 6.49 12.37
C GLU A 80 -10.83 6.57 11.06
N LYS A 81 -10.21 6.17 9.95
CA LYS A 81 -10.85 6.15 8.64
C LYS A 81 -12.03 5.18 8.57
N LYS A 82 -11.88 3.96 9.13
CA LYS A 82 -12.99 2.99 9.23
C LYS A 82 -14.14 3.54 10.09
N THR A 83 -13.81 4.16 11.23
CA THR A 83 -14.82 4.72 12.16
C THR A 83 -15.62 5.87 11.52
N LYS A 84 -14.96 6.78 10.79
CA LYS A 84 -15.66 7.86 10.07
C LYS A 84 -16.58 7.31 8.98
N ALA A 85 -16.11 6.32 8.21
CA ALA A 85 -16.93 5.68 7.19
C ALA A 85 -18.19 5.03 7.81
N ASP A 86 -18.06 4.36 8.95
CA ASP A 86 -19.19 3.77 9.67
C ASP A 86 -20.19 4.84 10.14
N GLN A 87 -19.71 5.98 10.66
CA GLN A 87 -20.55 7.11 11.05
C GLN A 87 -21.32 7.70 9.87
N ASP A 88 -20.67 7.91 8.73
CA ASP A 88 -21.30 8.44 7.52
C ASP A 88 -22.40 7.50 7.00
N ILE A 89 -22.15 6.19 7.04
CA ILE A 89 -23.14 5.17 6.65
C ILE A 89 -24.35 5.21 7.60
N LEU A 90 -24.12 5.30 8.91
CA LEU A 90 -25.20 5.38 9.89
C LEU A 90 -26.06 6.63 9.70
N ALA A 91 -25.43 7.79 9.47
CA ALA A 91 -26.14 9.04 9.19
C ALA A 91 -27.01 8.95 7.93
N ALA A 92 -26.47 8.38 6.84
CA ALA A 92 -27.22 8.17 5.60
C ALA A 92 -28.42 7.22 5.79
N LEU A 93 -28.26 6.16 6.59
CA LEU A 93 -29.34 5.22 6.90
C LEU A 93 -30.47 5.86 7.71
N GLU A 94 -30.15 6.77 8.63
CA GLU A 94 -31.15 7.53 9.39
C GLU A 94 -31.94 8.49 8.50
N GLU A 95 -31.26 9.17 7.57
CA GLU A 95 -31.91 10.05 6.59
C GLU A 95 -32.91 9.27 5.72
N ILE A 96 -32.48 8.13 5.14
CA ILE A 96 -33.35 7.26 4.33
C ILE A 96 -34.55 6.75 5.15
N ARG A 97 -34.33 6.35 6.40
CA ARG A 97 -35.40 5.86 7.28
C ARG A 97 -36.41 6.97 7.61
N SER A 98 -35.95 8.20 7.83
CA SER A 98 -36.82 9.34 8.13
C SER A 98 -37.62 9.79 6.90
N ALA A 99 -37.00 9.84 5.72
CA ALA A 99 -37.68 10.13 4.46
C ALA A 99 -38.75 9.09 4.12
N LYS A 100 -38.47 7.80 4.35
CA LYS A 100 -39.45 6.73 4.14
C LYS A 100 -40.68 6.87 5.06
N LYS A 101 -40.48 7.24 6.33
CA LYS A 101 -41.59 7.48 7.28
C LYS A 101 -42.49 8.64 6.87
N GLN A 102 -41.95 9.66 6.21
CA GLN A 102 -42.73 10.82 5.73
C GLN A 102 -43.51 10.52 4.45
N ALA A 103 -43.06 9.56 3.63
CA ALA A 103 -43.74 9.15 2.40
C ALA A 103 -44.92 8.18 2.62
N GLU A 104 -45.02 7.57 3.81
CA GLU A 104 -46.09 6.66 4.21
C GLU A 104 -47.20 7.36 5.05
N GLN A 105 -47.10 8.67 5.27
CA GLN A 105 -48.13 9.53 5.89
C GLN A 105 -48.86 10.36 4.82
#